data_AF-A0A1I7Z804-F1
#
_entry.id   AF-A0A1I7Z804-F1
#
_cell.length_a   1.000
_cell.length_b   1.000
_cell.length_c   1.000
_cell.angle_alpha   90.00
_cell.angle_beta   90.00
_cell.angle_gamma   90.00
#
_symmetry.space_group_name_H-M   'P 1'
#
loop_
_entity.id
_entity.type
_entity.pdbx_description
1 polymer ?
#
loop_
_entity_poly.entity_id
_entity_poly.type
_entity_poly.pdbx_seq_one_letter_code
_entity_poly.pdbx_strand_id
1 'polypeptide(L)' 'ACEYEKLLFERGFIETRPEEEGGNGENFVLTQRGSRLLSLIDSAIPGNDHPRQVLNEQADALDEATFDEVASKAQIA' A
#
# COMPACT_ATOMS: atom_id res chain seq x y z
N ALA A 1 -16.91 1.96 -1.78
CA ALA A 1 -15.95 1.62 -0.70
C ALA A 1 -15.47 0.18 -0.81
N CYS A 2 -16.36 -0.81 -0.99
CA CYS A 2 -16.00 -2.24 -1.05
C CYS A 2 -15.01 -2.64 -2.17
N GLU A 3 -14.97 -1.92 -3.30
CA GLU A 3 -14.07 -2.29 -4.41
C GLU A 3 -12.60 -2.04 -4.09
N TYR A 4 -12.27 -0.96 -3.38
CA TYR A 4 -10.88 -0.67 -2.98
C TYR A 4 -10.41 -1.57 -1.85
N GLU A 5 -11.28 -1.90 -0.89
CA GLU A 5 -10.95 -2.87 0.16
C GLU A 5 -10.65 -4.24 -0.44
N LYS A 6 -11.53 -4.73 -1.32
CA LYS A 6 -11.32 -5.99 -2.03
C LYS A 6 -10.02 -5.96 -2.84
N LEU A 7 -9.74 -4.88 -3.56
CA LEU A 7 -8.52 -4.71 -4.32
C LEU A 7 -7.26 -4.75 -3.44
N LEU A 8 -7.27 -4.03 -2.32
CA LEU A 8 -6.16 -4.00 -1.37
C LEU A 8 -5.95 -5.37 -0.72
N PHE A 9 -7.02 -6.11 -0.47
CA PHE A 9 -6.96 -7.48 0.06
C PHE A 9 -6.41 -8.47 -0.99
N GLU A 10 -6.99 -8.48 -2.19
CA GLU A 10 -6.58 -9.38 -3.28
C GLU A 10 -5.12 -9.16 -3.71
N ARG A 11 -4.63 -7.92 -3.62
CA ARG A 11 -3.24 -7.56 -3.95
C ARG A 11 -2.31 -7.51 -2.75
N GLY A 12 -2.74 -8.01 -1.59
CA GLY A 12 -1.89 -8.23 -0.42
C GLY A 12 -1.37 -6.96 0.26
N PHE A 13 -2.10 -5.85 0.19
CA PHE A 13 -1.85 -4.65 1.00
C PHE A 13 -2.49 -4.75 2.39
N ILE A 14 -3.60 -5.45 2.50
CA ILE A 14 -4.26 -5.76 3.77
C ILE A 14 -4.53 -7.26 3.85
N GLU A 15 -4.58 -7.79 5.07
CA GLU A 15 -4.96 -9.17 5.34
C GLU A 15 -5.91 -9.23 6.53
N THR A 16 -6.66 -10.33 6.65
CA THR A 16 -7.56 -10.54 7.77
C THR A 16 -6.75 -10.56 9.05
N ARG A 17 -7.20 -9.81 10.07
CA ARG A 17 -6.54 -9.82 11.37
C ARG A 17 -6.49 -11.25 11.92
N PRO A 18 -5.33 -11.72 12.43
CA PRO A 18 -5.24 -13.01 13.10
C PRO A 18 -6.21 -13.12 14.29
N GLU A 19 -6.83 -14.28 14.50
CA GLU A 19 -7.72 -14.51 15.64
C GLU A 19 -7.01 -14.28 16.99
N GLU A 20 -5.72 -14.62 17.06
CA GLU A 20 -4.85 -14.40 18.23
C GLU A 20 -4.70 -12.91 18.60
N GLU A 21 -4.92 -12.01 17.63
CA GLU A 21 -4.92 -10.54 17.82
C GLU A 21 -6.34 -9.96 17.93
N GLY A 22 -7.35 -10.82 18.10
CA GLY A 22 -8.77 -10.43 18.15
C GLY A 22 -9.43 -10.30 16.77
N GLY A 23 -8.91 -11.01 15.77
CA GLY A 23 -9.55 -11.14 14.46
C GLY A 23 -10.91 -11.83 14.53
N ASN A 24 -11.85 -11.35 13.73
CA ASN A 24 -13.22 -11.87 13.63
C ASN A 24 -13.65 -12.14 12.17
N GLY A 25 -12.71 -12.10 11.23
CA GLY A 25 -13.01 -12.21 9.79
C GLY A 25 -13.52 -10.92 9.14
N GLU A 26 -13.83 -9.89 9.93
CA GLU A 26 -14.33 -8.60 9.45
C GLU A 26 -13.32 -7.46 9.65
N ASN A 27 -12.31 -7.68 10.51
CA ASN A 27 -11.23 -6.73 10.78
C ASN A 27 -9.96 -7.07 10.00
N PHE A 28 -9.26 -6.05 9.53
CA PHE A 28 -8.02 -6.18 8.74
C PHE A 28 -6.80 -5.61 9.48
N VAL A 29 -5.62 -6.07 9.06
CA VAL A 29 -4.31 -5.49 9.42
C VAL A 29 -3.54 -5.15 8.15
N LEU A 30 -2.61 -4.20 8.27
CA LEU A 30 -1.71 -3.85 7.18
C LEU A 30 -0.64 -4.93 7.03
N THR A 31 -0.43 -5.38 5.81
CA THR A 31 0.74 -6.19 5.47
C THR A 31 1.98 -5.29 5.40
N GLN A 32 3.16 -5.89 5.23
CA GLN A 32 4.38 -5.13 4.96
C GLN A 32 4.25 -4.19 3.73
N ARG A 33 3.49 -4.62 2.70
CA ARG A 33 3.22 -3.82 1.50
C ARG A 33 2.22 -2.69 1.81
N GLY A 34 1.18 -2.97 2.58
CA GLY A 34 0.23 -1.95 3.06
C GLY A 34 0.90 -0.86 3.90
N SER A 35 1.81 -1.23 4.81
CA SER A 35 2.58 -0.27 5.60
C SER A 35 3.43 0.64 4.71
N ARG A 36 4.07 0.09 3.67
CA ARG A 36 4.83 0.89 2.70
C ARG A 36 3.92 1.87 1.95
N LEU A 37 2.75 1.43 1.51
CA LEU A 37 1.78 2.30 0.85
C LEU A 37 1.37 3.46 1.76
N LEU A 38 1.05 3.17 3.02
CA LEU A 38 0.70 4.19 4.00
C LEU A 38 1.86 5.18 4.21
N SER A 39 3.09 4.70 4.37
CA SER A 39 4.28 5.55 4.49
C SER A 39 4.51 6.43 3.27
N LEU A 40 4.24 5.93 2.05
CA LEU A 40 4.36 6.73 0.81
C LEU A 40 3.30 7.84 0.74
N ILE A 41 2.09 7.58 1.23
CA ILE A 41 1.01 8.57 1.31
C ILE A 41 1.37 9.66 2.34
N ASP A 42 1.94 9.26 3.47
CA ASP A 42 2.31 10.13 4.60
C ASP A 42 3.56 10.98 4.31
N SER A 43 4.55 10.43 3.60
CA SER A 43 5.86 11.07 3.32
C SER A 43 5.82 12.16 2.24
N ALA A 44 4.72 12.89 2.10
CA ALA A 44 4.64 14.07 1.23
C ALA A 44 5.45 15.26 1.81
N ILE A 45 6.78 15.11 1.89
CA ILE A 45 7.75 16.13 2.31
C ILE A 45 8.15 17.02 1.10
N PRO A 46 7.76 18.30 1.04
CA PRO A 46 7.94 19.12 -0.15
C PRO A 46 9.40 19.19 -0.64
N GLY A 47 9.65 18.88 -1.93
CA GLY A 47 10.93 19.18 -2.60
C GLY A 47 11.53 18.12 -3.55
N ASN A 48 10.94 16.94 -3.69
CA ASN A 48 11.38 15.91 -4.65
C ASN A 48 10.15 15.37 -5.41
N ASP A 49 10.30 14.92 -6.67
CA ASP A 49 9.23 14.21 -7.38
C ASP A 49 8.78 13.05 -6.50
N HIS A 50 7.60 13.22 -5.89
CA HIS A 50 7.21 12.38 -4.80
C HIS A 50 7.01 10.95 -5.30
N PRO A 51 7.51 9.92 -4.59
CA PRO A 51 7.17 8.53 -4.87
C PRO A 51 5.67 8.30 -5.07
N ARG A 52 4.83 9.05 -4.35
CA ARG A 52 3.39 9.10 -4.53
C ARG A 52 2.95 9.65 -5.90
N GLN A 53 3.62 10.69 -6.40
CA GLN A 53 3.34 11.24 -7.72
C GLN A 53 3.72 10.24 -8.81
N VAL A 54 4.92 9.67 -8.76
CA VAL A 54 5.38 8.64 -9.71
C VAL A 54 4.44 7.44 -9.71
N LEU A 55 3.94 7.05 -8.53
CA LEU A 55 2.95 5.98 -8.38
C LEU A 55 1.60 6.36 -9.01
N ASN A 56 1.12 7.60 -8.79
CA ASN A 56 -0.11 8.11 -9.37
C ASN A 56 -0.07 8.23 -10.91
N GLU A 57 1.12 8.35 -11.49
CA GLU A 57 1.31 8.41 -12.94
C GLU A 57 1.30 7.02 -13.61
N GLN A 58 1.34 5.94 -12.82
CA GLN A 58 1.24 4.58 -13.35
C GLN A 58 -0.18 4.27 -13.80
N ALA A 59 -0.32 3.42 -14.83
CA ALA A 59 -1.62 2.96 -15.29
C ALA A 59 -2.37 2.16 -14.21
N ASP A 60 -1.63 1.42 -13.38
CA ASP A 60 -2.15 0.74 -12.19
C ASP A 60 -1.16 0.87 -11.01
N ALA A 61 -1.38 1.89 -10.20
CA ALA A 61 -0.60 2.19 -9.00
C ALA A 61 -0.57 1.06 -7.95
N LEU A 62 -1.60 0.20 -7.94
CA LEU A 62 -1.73 -0.86 -6.94
C LEU A 62 -1.35 -2.23 -7.51
N ASP A 63 -0.93 -2.31 -8.78
CA ASP A 63 -0.38 -3.55 -9.32
C ASP A 63 0.87 -3.93 -8.52
N GLU A 64 1.00 -5.21 -8.17
CA GLU A 64 2.01 -5.65 -7.20
C GLU A 64 3.43 -5.37 -7.67
N ALA A 65 3.71 -5.68 -8.94
CA ALA A 65 5.03 -5.47 -9.54
C ALA A 65 5.34 -3.99 -9.69
N THR A 66 4.37 -3.22 -10.18
CA THR A 66 4.46 -1.77 -10.36
C THR A 66 4.71 -1.06 -9.04
N PHE A 67 3.92 -1.39 -8.01
CA PHE A 67 4.04 -0.82 -6.68
C PHE A 67 5.39 -1.15 -6.06
N ASP A 68 5.81 -2.42 -6.09
CA ASP A 68 7.08 -2.83 -5.47
C ASP A 68 8.28 -2.16 -6.17
N GLU A 69 8.23 -1.95 -7.48
CA GLU A 69 9.27 -1.20 -8.21
C GLU A 69 9.35 0.28 -7.77
N VAL A 70 8.21 0.99 -7.79
CA VAL A 70 8.17 2.43 -7.45
C VAL A 70 8.49 2.65 -5.96
N ALA A 71 7.93 1.83 -5.09
CA ALA A 71 8.16 1.89 -3.65
C ALA A 71 9.61 1.56 -3.27
N SER A 72 10.30 0.70 -4.03
CA SER A 72 11.72 0.40 -3.79
C SER A 72 12.62 1.58 -4.13
N LYS A 73 12.33 2.32 -5.20
CA LYS A 73 13.08 3.53 -5.57
C LYS A 73 12.92 4.65 -4.54
N ALA A 74 11.75 4.71 -3.89
CA ALA A 74 11.42 5.66 -2.84
C ALA A 74 12.25 5.49 -1.55
N GLN A 75 12.69 4.27 -1.25
CA GLN A 75 13.44 3.96 -0.02
C GLN A 75 14.95 4.26 -0.13
N ILE A 76 15.44 4.56 -1.34
CA ILE A 76 16.86 4.79 -1.63
C ILE A 76 17.18 6.30 -1.75
N ALA A 77 16.16 7.16 -1.73
CA ALA A 77 16.28 8.61 -1.93
C ALA A 77 16.46 9.41 -0.64
#